data_AF-M4VH53-F1
#
_entry.id   AF-M4VH53-F1
#
_cell.length_a   1.000
_cell.length_b   1.000
_cell.length_c   1.000
_cell.angle_alpha   90.00
_cell.angle_beta   90.00
_cell.angle_gamma   90.00
#
_symmetry.space_group_name_H-M   'P 1'
#
loop_
_entity.id
_entity.type
_entity.pdbx_description
1 polymer ?
#
loop_
_entity_poly.entity_id
_entity_poly.type
_entity_poly.pdbx_seq_one_letter_code
_entity_poly.pdbx_strand_id
1 'polypeptide(L)'
;MYHAARIIAIDDTPEHLQKLESQIKQQGGACLSIKFEGIDSLPDGEIKGVRIIFMDINLIVGASPGASSRNFSINEAILNKLLHEDNGPYALVTWTSTTQHEELMTYLNERLDQNKRPFFSLSLDKNEYLNKPDDLMSALETLLKTSPQMAALLDWEIRVQNAVTQVLNDLLRLSAGRTPTETSGNIDNFMSKLAKAAHGKENALKDKLSAVNDALSPVLHDKISHICSETAPNALWDEAVTKIDDTTPLTDTQAGRINLALHISKHTEKVLPSDRGAIVLLPENWTTEDEFRKKFSSEKSDVLAEFKVTAPETVLHWIMVPCQAACDHAQQNKGTIPLYLGVIRKKTSKLPSSLYIWPNKPVPIFSDSDDQPYYIFVNPRYMLSMCKKDLDEISDTNVRTYSVWGRIRNQLMDHLGSHIHTYGQRLGIINLSD
;
A
#
# COMPACT_ATOMS: atom_id res chain seq x y z
N MET A 1 -15.11 -6.39 -14.83
CA MET A 1 -13.82 -6.42 -14.12
C MET A 1 -13.70 -7.81 -13.53
N TYR A 2 -12.81 -8.64 -14.08
CA TYR A 2 -12.65 -10.04 -13.66
C TYR A 2 -11.38 -10.13 -12.80
N HIS A 3 -11.42 -10.93 -11.74
CA HIS A 3 -10.23 -11.17 -10.91
C HIS A 3 -9.23 -12.02 -11.71
N ALA A 4 -7.96 -11.62 -11.68
CA ALA A 4 -6.87 -12.41 -12.23
C ALA A 4 -6.73 -13.74 -11.49
N ALA A 5 -6.33 -14.80 -12.20
CA ALA A 5 -6.11 -16.11 -11.62
C ALA A 5 -4.91 -16.08 -10.65
N ARG A 6 -5.07 -16.68 -9.46
CA ARG A 6 -3.98 -16.81 -8.48
C ARG A 6 -3.09 -18.02 -8.68
N ILE A 7 -3.60 -19.02 -9.37
CA ILE A 7 -2.88 -20.23 -9.71
C ILE A 7 -2.81 -20.29 -11.23
N ILE A 8 -1.60 -20.44 -11.76
CA ILE A 8 -1.34 -20.58 -13.18
C ILE A 8 -0.65 -21.93 -13.40
N ALA A 9 -1.02 -22.63 -14.47
CA ALA A 9 -0.34 -23.82 -14.94
C ALA A 9 0.15 -23.62 -16.37
N ILE A 10 1.42 -23.94 -16.64
CA ILE A 10 2.06 -23.76 -17.94
C ILE A 10 2.74 -25.07 -18.33
N ASP A 11 2.28 -25.65 -19.42
CA ASP A 11 2.72 -26.95 -19.93
C ASP A 11 2.47 -26.98 -21.44
N ASP A 12 3.28 -27.72 -22.18
CA ASP A 12 3.08 -27.92 -23.63
C ASP A 12 2.00 -28.98 -23.90
N THR A 13 1.71 -29.84 -22.92
CA THR A 13 0.83 -31.00 -23.03
C THR A 13 -0.57 -30.71 -22.47
N PRO A 14 -1.64 -30.65 -23.31
CA PRO A 14 -2.99 -30.33 -22.87
C PRO A 14 -3.56 -31.29 -21.81
N GLU A 15 -3.20 -32.57 -21.88
CA GLU A 15 -3.67 -33.58 -20.92
C GLU A 15 -3.14 -33.32 -19.50
N HIS A 16 -1.89 -32.88 -19.37
CA HIS A 16 -1.32 -32.54 -18.06
C HIS A 16 -2.02 -31.34 -17.45
N LEU A 17 -2.27 -30.30 -18.25
CA LEU A 17 -3.02 -29.12 -17.82
C LEU A 17 -4.42 -29.49 -17.36
N GLN A 18 -5.15 -30.26 -18.17
CA GLN A 18 -6.52 -30.66 -17.85
C GLN A 18 -6.59 -31.46 -16.54
N LYS A 19 -5.64 -32.37 -16.31
CA LYS A 19 -5.57 -33.15 -15.07
C LYS A 19 -5.31 -32.24 -13.87
N LEU A 20 -4.28 -31.39 -13.94
CA LEU A 20 -3.94 -30.46 -12.86
C LEU A 20 -5.12 -29.51 -12.54
N GLU A 21 -5.74 -28.93 -13.56
CA GLU A 21 -6.92 -28.07 -13.42
C GLU A 21 -8.07 -28.84 -12.75
N SER A 22 -8.32 -30.08 -13.17
CA SER A 22 -9.39 -30.90 -12.60
C SER A 22 -9.16 -31.21 -11.12
N GLN A 23 -7.92 -31.45 -10.71
CA GLN A 23 -7.55 -31.72 -9.31
C GLN A 23 -7.74 -30.47 -8.44
N ILE A 24 -7.26 -29.32 -8.90
CA ILE A 24 -7.44 -28.04 -8.19
C ILE A 24 -8.93 -27.70 -8.08
N LYS A 25 -9.70 -27.95 -9.14
CA LYS A 25 -11.14 -27.72 -9.17
C LYS A 25 -11.90 -28.60 -8.18
N GLN A 26 -11.49 -29.87 -7.99
CA GLN A 26 -12.11 -30.76 -7.00
C GLN A 26 -12.00 -30.21 -5.57
N GLN A 27 -10.98 -29.39 -5.31
CA GLN A 27 -10.74 -28.74 -4.02
C GLN A 27 -11.37 -27.33 -3.93
N GLY A 28 -12.20 -26.95 -4.91
CA GLY A 28 -12.85 -25.64 -4.98
C GLY A 28 -11.94 -24.50 -5.43
N GLY A 29 -10.72 -24.82 -5.87
CA GLY A 29 -9.78 -23.85 -6.42
C GLY A 29 -10.06 -23.50 -7.89
N ALA A 30 -9.40 -22.45 -8.38
CA ALA A 30 -9.40 -22.07 -9.78
C ALA A 30 -7.96 -21.96 -10.29
N CYS A 31 -7.69 -22.53 -11.48
CA CYS A 31 -6.39 -22.51 -12.13
C CYS A 31 -6.53 -21.99 -13.56
N LEU A 32 -5.65 -21.08 -13.97
CA LEU A 32 -5.49 -20.66 -15.35
C LEU A 32 -4.47 -21.57 -16.03
N SER A 33 -4.98 -22.50 -16.83
CA SER A 33 -4.19 -23.38 -17.68
C SER A 33 -3.76 -22.68 -18.97
N ILE A 34 -2.45 -22.63 -19.24
CA ILE A 34 -1.86 -22.04 -20.44
C ILE A 34 -1.11 -23.14 -21.19
N LYS A 35 -1.63 -23.52 -22.35
CA LYS A 35 -0.91 -24.41 -23.27
C LYS A 35 0.22 -23.62 -23.92
N PHE A 36 1.46 -24.01 -23.64
CA PHE A 36 2.61 -23.34 -24.19
C PHE A 36 2.91 -23.85 -25.61
N GLU A 37 2.82 -22.96 -26.59
CA GLU A 37 3.22 -23.22 -27.99
C GLU A 37 4.32 -22.26 -28.47
N GLY A 38 4.88 -21.47 -27.54
CA GLY A 38 5.82 -20.39 -27.78
C GLY A 38 5.48 -19.14 -26.96
N ILE A 39 6.39 -18.18 -26.86
CA ILE A 39 6.18 -16.96 -26.04
C ILE A 39 4.93 -16.17 -26.48
N ASP A 40 4.59 -16.20 -27.77
CA ASP A 40 3.40 -15.53 -28.31
C ASP A 40 2.08 -16.19 -27.93
N SER A 41 2.10 -17.43 -27.42
CA SER A 41 0.91 -18.12 -26.88
C SER A 41 0.51 -17.65 -25.48
N LEU A 42 1.39 -16.92 -24.79
CA LEU A 42 1.09 -16.32 -23.48
C LEU A 42 0.10 -15.17 -23.64
N PRO A 43 -0.80 -14.96 -22.66
CA PRO A 43 -1.78 -13.87 -22.70
C PRO A 43 -1.10 -12.51 -22.88
N ASP A 44 -1.80 -11.61 -23.58
CA ASP A 44 -1.36 -10.23 -23.72
C ASP A 44 -1.53 -9.49 -22.39
N GLY A 45 -0.43 -8.92 -21.90
CA GLY A 45 -0.36 -8.15 -20.66
C GLY A 45 0.12 -8.95 -19.45
N GLU A 46 0.60 -8.23 -18.46
CA GLU A 46 1.13 -8.80 -17.23
C GLU A 46 0.01 -9.08 -16.21
N ILE A 47 0.14 -10.18 -15.47
CA ILE A 47 -0.79 -10.63 -14.43
C ILE A 47 -0.29 -10.18 -13.06
N LYS A 48 -1.21 -9.70 -12.22
CA LYS A 48 -0.97 -9.34 -10.81
C LYS A 48 -1.66 -10.34 -9.89
N GLY A 49 -1.07 -10.58 -8.71
CA GLY A 49 -1.72 -11.36 -7.65
C GLY A 49 -1.58 -12.88 -7.80
N VAL A 50 -0.67 -13.37 -8.64
CA VAL A 50 -0.35 -14.79 -8.76
C VAL A 50 0.37 -15.26 -7.49
N ARG A 51 -0.03 -16.42 -6.97
CA ARG A 51 0.50 -17.04 -5.74
C ARG A 51 1.17 -18.38 -6.00
N ILE A 52 0.72 -19.13 -7.00
CA ILE A 52 1.31 -20.42 -7.37
C ILE A 52 1.41 -20.50 -8.89
N ILE A 53 2.58 -20.89 -9.39
CA ILE A 53 2.80 -21.19 -10.80
C ILE A 53 3.28 -22.62 -10.90
N PHE A 54 2.51 -23.48 -11.55
CA PHE A 54 2.98 -24.77 -12.03
C PHE A 54 3.62 -24.57 -13.40
N MET A 55 4.87 -24.96 -13.56
CA MET A 55 5.60 -24.77 -14.81
C MET A 55 6.37 -26.04 -15.14
N ASP A 56 6.17 -26.60 -16.33
CA ASP A 56 7.10 -27.59 -16.84
C ASP A 56 8.42 -26.93 -17.20
N ILE A 57 9.52 -27.60 -16.87
CA ILE A 57 10.85 -27.18 -17.26
C ILE A 57 11.04 -27.42 -18.78
N ASN A 58 10.53 -28.52 -19.31
CA ASN A 58 10.81 -28.97 -20.68
C ASN A 58 9.76 -28.53 -21.69
N LEU A 59 9.66 -27.22 -21.90
CA LEU A 59 8.66 -26.65 -22.81
C LEU A 59 9.05 -26.70 -24.31
N ILE A 60 10.27 -27.17 -24.65
CA ILE A 60 10.66 -27.47 -26.02
C ILE A 60 10.93 -28.96 -26.20
N VAL A 61 10.31 -29.54 -27.23
CA VAL A 61 10.59 -30.90 -27.70
C VAL A 61 11.84 -30.92 -28.59
N GLY A 62 12.89 -31.61 -28.15
CA GLY A 62 14.09 -31.88 -28.96
C GLY A 62 15.38 -31.98 -28.13
N ALA A 63 15.85 -33.21 -27.89
CA ALA A 63 17.09 -33.47 -27.16
C ALA A 63 18.32 -33.10 -28.01
N SER A 64 18.75 -31.84 -27.94
CA SER A 64 20.05 -31.39 -28.44
C SER A 64 20.96 -30.97 -27.28
N PRO A 65 22.30 -31.04 -27.42
CA PRO A 65 23.23 -30.49 -26.44
C PRO A 65 22.88 -29.02 -26.17
N GLY A 66 22.66 -28.65 -24.90
CA GLY A 66 22.21 -27.31 -24.49
C GLY A 66 20.68 -27.13 -24.33
N ALA A 67 19.89 -28.20 -24.47
CA ALA A 67 18.44 -28.17 -24.27
C ALA A 67 18.04 -27.57 -22.91
N SER A 68 18.74 -27.89 -21.82
CA SER A 68 18.44 -27.37 -20.48
C SER A 68 18.64 -25.86 -20.36
N SER A 69 19.74 -25.32 -20.91
CA SER A 69 19.95 -23.85 -20.91
C SER A 69 18.88 -23.13 -21.73
N ARG A 70 18.45 -23.70 -22.85
CA ARG A 70 17.39 -23.11 -23.69
C ARG A 70 16.04 -23.16 -22.97
N ASN A 71 15.73 -24.28 -22.33
CA ASN A 71 14.54 -24.42 -21.51
C ASN A 71 14.54 -23.40 -20.37
N PHE A 72 15.64 -23.21 -19.65
CA PHE A 72 15.73 -22.23 -18.57
C PHE A 72 15.53 -20.79 -19.05
N SER A 73 16.11 -20.43 -20.21
CA SER A 73 15.87 -19.11 -20.82
C SER A 73 14.40 -18.89 -21.22
N ILE A 74 13.68 -19.95 -21.58
CA ILE A 74 12.24 -19.86 -21.86
C ILE A 74 11.44 -19.70 -20.57
N ASN A 75 11.75 -20.47 -19.52
CA ASN A 75 11.11 -20.32 -18.22
C ASN A 75 11.28 -18.87 -17.68
N GLU A 76 12.49 -18.31 -17.81
CA GLU A 76 12.77 -16.90 -17.51
C GLU A 76 11.92 -15.94 -18.36
N ALA A 77 11.87 -16.13 -19.69
CA ALA A 77 11.10 -15.29 -20.59
C ALA A 77 9.58 -15.36 -20.30
N ILE A 78 9.07 -16.53 -19.93
CA ILE A 78 7.68 -16.72 -19.51
C ILE A 78 7.40 -15.90 -18.25
N LEU A 79 8.21 -16.04 -17.20
CA LEU A 79 8.03 -15.31 -15.95
C LEU A 79 8.11 -13.79 -16.16
N ASN A 80 9.06 -13.33 -16.98
CA ASN A 80 9.21 -11.91 -17.32
C ASN A 80 8.03 -11.34 -18.09
N LYS A 81 7.48 -12.08 -19.07
CA LYS A 81 6.32 -11.64 -19.86
C LYS A 81 5.02 -11.71 -19.05
N LEU A 82 4.87 -12.73 -18.21
CA LEU A 82 3.61 -13.04 -17.55
C LEU A 82 3.38 -12.26 -16.25
N LEU A 83 4.43 -12.05 -15.45
CA LEU A 83 4.29 -11.45 -14.12
C LEU A 83 4.56 -9.96 -14.15
N HIS A 84 3.64 -9.19 -13.56
CA HIS A 84 3.88 -7.77 -13.33
C HIS A 84 4.92 -7.57 -12.22
N GLU A 85 5.64 -6.46 -12.30
CA GLU A 85 6.58 -6.00 -11.26
C GLU A 85 5.97 -5.85 -9.84
N ASP A 86 4.64 -5.77 -9.75
CA ASP A 86 3.86 -5.61 -8.51
C ASP A 86 3.07 -6.89 -8.19
N ASN A 87 3.43 -8.04 -8.77
CA ASN A 87 2.70 -9.29 -8.54
C ASN A 87 2.67 -9.69 -7.05
N GLY A 88 3.77 -9.39 -6.36
CA GLY A 88 4.05 -9.87 -5.02
C GLY A 88 4.61 -11.30 -5.01
N PRO A 89 4.86 -11.83 -3.80
CA PRO A 89 5.49 -13.13 -3.64
C PRO A 89 4.63 -14.28 -4.15
N TYR A 90 5.27 -15.28 -4.76
CA TYR A 90 4.64 -16.48 -5.31
C TYR A 90 5.55 -17.71 -5.14
N ALA A 91 4.94 -18.89 -5.27
CA ALA A 91 5.63 -20.17 -5.34
C ALA A 91 5.74 -20.66 -6.79
N LEU A 92 6.95 -21.07 -7.20
CA LEU A 92 7.18 -21.78 -8.47
C LEU A 92 7.23 -23.28 -8.20
N VAL A 93 6.23 -24.00 -8.69
CA VAL A 93 6.20 -25.46 -8.66
C VAL A 93 6.68 -25.97 -10.01
N THR A 94 7.87 -26.56 -10.06
CA THR A 94 8.31 -27.25 -11.28
C THR A 94 7.49 -28.53 -11.40
N TRP A 95 6.60 -28.54 -12.38
CA TRP A 95 5.73 -29.65 -12.69
C TRP A 95 6.43 -30.44 -13.77
N THR A 96 7.33 -31.35 -13.39
CA THR A 96 8.19 -32.04 -14.37
C THR A 96 8.73 -33.34 -13.80
N SER A 97 9.00 -34.33 -14.66
CA SER A 97 9.64 -35.58 -14.27
C SER A 97 11.17 -35.50 -14.29
N THR A 98 11.74 -34.29 -14.47
CA THR A 98 13.19 -34.08 -14.50
C THR A 98 13.74 -33.67 -13.15
N THR A 99 15.03 -33.94 -12.92
CA THR A 99 15.74 -33.55 -11.70
C THR A 99 16.39 -32.17 -11.79
N GLN A 100 15.98 -31.32 -12.76
CA GLN A 100 16.65 -30.06 -13.08
C GLN A 100 16.17 -28.84 -12.28
N HIS A 101 15.32 -29.06 -11.26
CA HIS A 101 14.73 -28.00 -10.44
C HIS A 101 15.77 -27.04 -9.84
N GLU A 102 16.79 -27.57 -9.16
CA GLU A 102 17.80 -26.74 -8.48
C GLU A 102 18.66 -25.91 -9.45
N GLU A 103 18.98 -26.49 -10.62
CA GLU A 103 19.71 -25.79 -11.69
C GLU A 103 18.89 -24.64 -12.26
N LEU A 104 17.59 -24.86 -12.49
CA LEU A 104 16.67 -23.81 -12.93
C LEU A 104 16.56 -22.71 -11.88
N MET A 105 16.40 -23.05 -10.59
CA MET A 105 16.28 -22.06 -9.53
C MET A 105 17.54 -21.20 -9.39
N THR A 106 18.72 -21.80 -9.54
CA THR A 106 19.99 -21.07 -9.57
C THR A 106 20.01 -20.07 -10.74
N TYR A 107 19.67 -20.55 -11.93
CA TYR A 107 19.61 -19.73 -13.14
C TYR A 107 18.62 -18.55 -13.00
N LEU A 108 17.41 -18.80 -12.46
CA LEU A 108 16.39 -17.76 -12.28
C LEU A 108 16.78 -16.73 -11.23
N ASN A 109 17.42 -17.15 -10.13
CA ASN A 109 17.89 -16.25 -9.08
C ASN A 109 19.01 -15.30 -9.55
N GLU A 110 19.79 -15.69 -10.55
CA GLU A 110 20.83 -14.83 -11.12
C GLU A 110 20.29 -13.79 -12.12
N ARG A 111 19.17 -14.10 -12.79
CA ARG A 111 18.71 -13.33 -13.97
C ARG A 111 17.40 -12.58 -13.79
N LEU A 112 16.49 -13.07 -12.96
CA LEU A 112 15.24 -12.35 -12.69
C LEU A 112 15.50 -11.17 -11.76
N ASP A 113 14.74 -10.09 -11.95
CA ASP A 113 14.66 -8.99 -11.00
C ASP A 113 14.09 -9.47 -9.66
N GLN A 114 14.50 -8.82 -8.57
CA GLN A 114 14.15 -9.24 -7.21
C GLN A 114 12.63 -9.38 -6.99
N ASN A 115 11.82 -8.54 -7.64
CA ASN A 115 10.36 -8.53 -7.55
C ASN A 115 9.67 -9.62 -8.41
N LYS A 116 10.37 -10.21 -9.38
CA LYS A 116 9.86 -11.31 -10.24
C LYS A 116 10.40 -12.69 -9.83
N ARG A 117 11.36 -12.77 -8.91
CA ARG A 117 11.89 -14.05 -8.38
C ARG A 117 10.83 -14.84 -7.61
N PRO A 118 10.76 -16.16 -7.78
CA PRO A 118 9.95 -17.00 -6.90
C PRO A 118 10.42 -16.87 -5.46
N PHE A 119 9.49 -16.74 -4.52
CA PHE A 119 9.81 -16.76 -3.09
C PHE A 119 9.98 -18.20 -2.61
N PHE A 120 9.14 -19.11 -3.11
CA PHE A 120 9.25 -20.55 -2.87
C PHE A 120 9.46 -21.29 -4.16
N SER A 121 10.08 -22.46 -4.03
CA SER A 121 10.15 -23.40 -5.13
C SER A 121 9.95 -24.82 -4.64
N LEU A 122 9.25 -25.64 -5.43
CA LEU A 122 9.01 -27.05 -5.16
C LEU A 122 9.09 -27.83 -6.46
N SER A 123 9.72 -29.00 -6.42
CA SER A 123 9.68 -29.95 -7.54
C SER A 123 8.59 -30.98 -7.28
N LEU A 124 7.65 -31.13 -8.21
CA LEU A 124 6.64 -32.19 -8.19
C LEU A 124 6.73 -33.02 -9.47
N ASP A 125 6.98 -34.33 -9.32
CA ASP A 125 6.94 -35.24 -10.47
C ASP A 125 5.50 -35.44 -10.92
N LYS A 126 5.20 -35.05 -12.16
CA LYS A 126 3.88 -35.20 -12.77
C LYS A 126 3.35 -36.64 -12.57
N ASN A 127 4.19 -37.65 -12.76
CA ASN A 127 3.77 -39.06 -12.71
C ASN A 127 3.27 -39.49 -11.33
N GLU A 128 3.77 -38.87 -10.26
CA GLU A 128 3.39 -39.20 -8.88
C GLU A 128 2.05 -38.57 -8.48
N TYR A 129 1.76 -37.37 -9.00
CA TYR A 129 0.65 -36.54 -8.53
C TYR A 129 -0.55 -36.45 -9.50
N LEU A 130 -0.42 -36.83 -10.78
CA LEU A 130 -1.46 -36.64 -11.82
C LEU A 130 -2.86 -37.22 -11.49
N ASN A 131 -2.96 -38.17 -10.56
CA ASN A 131 -4.24 -38.77 -10.15
C ASN A 131 -4.48 -38.74 -8.64
N LYS A 132 -3.72 -37.92 -7.89
CA LYS A 132 -3.75 -37.86 -6.43
C LYS A 132 -3.97 -36.42 -5.94
N PRO A 133 -5.21 -35.90 -6.01
CA PRO A 133 -5.51 -34.52 -5.65
C PRO A 133 -5.18 -34.20 -4.19
N ASP A 134 -5.45 -35.11 -3.26
CA ASP A 134 -5.19 -34.90 -1.83
C ASP A 134 -3.68 -34.86 -1.53
N ASP A 135 -2.89 -35.70 -2.19
CA ASP A 135 -1.42 -35.69 -2.08
C ASP A 135 -0.84 -34.38 -2.64
N LEU A 136 -1.36 -33.91 -3.78
CA LEU A 136 -0.96 -32.63 -4.37
C LEU A 136 -1.23 -31.47 -3.40
N MET A 137 -2.43 -31.41 -2.82
CA MET A 137 -2.76 -30.37 -1.84
C MET A 137 -1.88 -30.46 -0.60
N SER A 138 -1.65 -31.68 -0.09
CA SER A 138 -0.76 -31.89 1.07
C SER A 138 0.67 -31.43 0.80
N ALA A 139 1.18 -31.64 -0.43
CA ALA A 139 2.50 -31.16 -0.83
C ALA A 139 2.56 -29.63 -0.89
N LEU A 140 1.53 -28.98 -1.43
CA LEU A 140 1.43 -27.51 -1.45
C LEU A 140 1.31 -26.93 -0.04
N GLU A 141 0.52 -27.55 0.84
CA GLU A 141 0.43 -27.15 2.25
C GLU A 141 1.78 -27.29 2.97
N THR A 142 2.52 -28.35 2.68
CA THR A 142 3.86 -28.57 3.24
C THR A 142 4.85 -27.51 2.76
N LEU A 143 4.75 -27.10 1.49
CA LEU A 143 5.54 -25.99 0.95
C LEU A 143 5.24 -24.69 1.71
N LEU A 144 3.97 -24.38 1.92
CA LEU A 144 3.57 -23.18 2.66
C LEU A 144 4.08 -23.22 4.12
N LYS A 145 4.10 -24.40 4.75
CA LYS A 145 4.68 -24.59 6.10
C LYS A 145 6.20 -24.40 6.16
N THR A 146 6.92 -24.42 5.03
CA THR A 146 8.36 -24.17 5.00
C THR A 146 8.70 -22.71 5.39
N SER A 147 7.77 -21.78 5.22
CA SER A 147 7.87 -20.43 5.78
C SER A 147 6.54 -20.01 6.40
N PRO A 148 6.40 -20.16 7.73
CA PRO A 148 5.23 -19.70 8.47
C PRO A 148 4.92 -18.21 8.22
N GLN A 149 5.94 -17.37 8.02
CA GLN A 149 5.78 -15.93 7.76
C GLN A 149 4.99 -15.67 6.48
N MET A 150 5.33 -16.34 5.38
CA MET A 150 4.56 -16.18 4.14
C MET A 150 3.17 -16.79 4.29
N ALA A 151 3.08 -18.00 4.86
CA ALA A 151 1.79 -18.66 5.04
C ALA A 151 0.82 -17.76 5.82
N ALA A 152 1.29 -17.07 6.87
CA ALA A 152 0.53 -16.07 7.61
C ALA A 152 0.12 -14.87 6.74
N LEU A 153 0.98 -14.36 5.86
CA LEU A 153 0.61 -13.27 4.94
C LEU A 153 -0.42 -13.68 3.89
N LEU A 154 -0.36 -14.91 3.36
CA LEU A 154 -1.37 -15.45 2.45
C LEU A 154 -2.70 -15.71 3.16
N ASP A 155 -2.65 -16.25 4.39
CA ASP A 155 -3.80 -16.39 5.27
C ASP A 155 -4.44 -15.02 5.54
N TRP A 156 -3.64 -13.99 5.81
CA TRP A 156 -4.12 -12.61 5.94
C TRP A 156 -4.81 -12.12 4.67
N GLU A 157 -4.23 -12.34 3.48
CA GLU A 157 -4.86 -11.98 2.22
C GLU A 157 -6.25 -12.64 2.04
N ILE A 158 -6.37 -13.93 2.36
CA ILE A 158 -7.63 -14.70 2.30
C ILE A 158 -8.65 -14.11 3.29
N ARG A 159 -8.22 -13.83 4.53
CA ARG A 159 -9.07 -13.20 5.55
C ARG A 159 -9.61 -11.86 5.10
N VAL A 160 -8.75 -10.98 4.57
CA VAL A 160 -9.16 -9.64 4.11
C VAL A 160 -10.23 -9.72 3.02
N GLN A 161 -10.12 -10.63 2.05
CA GLN A 161 -11.15 -10.75 1.02
C GLN A 161 -12.42 -11.49 1.47
N ASN A 162 -12.34 -12.35 2.48
CA ASN A 162 -13.53 -12.81 3.20
C ASN A 162 -14.24 -11.63 3.89
N ALA A 163 -13.49 -10.70 4.50
CA ALA A 163 -14.02 -9.46 5.07
C ALA A 163 -14.78 -8.63 4.02
N VAL A 164 -14.16 -8.44 2.85
CA VAL A 164 -14.80 -7.74 1.72
C VAL A 164 -16.09 -8.43 1.29
N THR A 165 -16.08 -9.77 1.19
CA THR A 165 -17.26 -10.56 0.84
C THR A 165 -18.38 -10.38 1.87
N GLN A 166 -18.05 -10.35 3.17
CA GLN A 166 -19.03 -10.08 4.23
C GLN A 166 -19.62 -8.67 4.12
N VAL A 167 -18.80 -7.64 3.87
CA VAL A 167 -19.29 -6.26 3.66
C VAL A 167 -20.26 -6.21 2.47
N LEU A 168 -19.93 -6.88 1.36
CA LEU A 168 -20.81 -6.95 0.19
C LEU A 168 -22.12 -7.66 0.51
N ASN A 169 -22.06 -8.78 1.24
CA ASN A 169 -23.26 -9.53 1.65
C ASN A 169 -24.16 -8.71 2.59
N ASP A 170 -23.57 -7.99 3.55
CA ASP A 170 -24.33 -7.13 4.45
C ASP A 170 -24.99 -5.97 3.69
N LEU A 171 -24.28 -5.36 2.74
CA LEU A 171 -24.85 -4.32 1.87
C LEU A 171 -26.01 -4.86 1.02
N LEU A 172 -25.85 -6.05 0.43
CA LEU A 172 -26.91 -6.70 -0.36
C LEU A 172 -28.13 -7.04 0.50
N ARG A 173 -27.92 -7.53 1.73
CA ARG A 173 -29.01 -7.82 2.68
C ARG A 173 -29.77 -6.56 3.07
N LEU A 174 -29.07 -5.47 3.35
CA LEU A 174 -29.69 -4.17 3.68
C LEU A 174 -30.41 -3.53 2.49
N SER A 175 -30.00 -3.89 1.27
CA SER A 175 -30.53 -3.35 0.02
C SER A 175 -31.52 -4.30 -0.68
N ALA A 176 -31.91 -5.41 -0.05
CA ALA A 176 -32.70 -6.44 -0.68
C ALA A 176 -34.07 -5.91 -1.17
N GLY A 177 -34.34 -6.06 -2.47
CA GLY A 177 -35.65 -5.84 -3.10
C GLY A 177 -36.33 -7.16 -3.44
N ARG A 178 -37.59 -7.10 -3.90
CA ARG A 178 -38.32 -8.28 -4.40
C ARG A 178 -37.89 -8.66 -5.80
N THR A 179 -37.34 -7.70 -6.55
CA THR A 179 -36.81 -7.90 -7.91
C THR A 179 -35.36 -7.41 -8.05
N PRO A 180 -34.60 -7.90 -9.04
CA PRO A 180 -33.25 -7.40 -9.30
C PRO A 180 -33.18 -5.88 -9.53
N THR A 181 -34.18 -5.31 -10.21
CA THR A 181 -34.26 -3.86 -10.47
C THR A 181 -34.48 -3.07 -9.18
N GLU A 182 -35.36 -3.53 -8.31
CA GLU A 182 -35.56 -2.93 -6.98
C GLU A 182 -34.29 -3.02 -6.14
N THR A 183 -33.63 -4.18 -6.10
CA THR A 183 -32.36 -4.36 -5.39
C THR A 183 -31.29 -3.40 -5.92
N SER A 184 -31.15 -3.26 -7.24
CA SER A 184 -30.21 -2.31 -7.84
C SER A 184 -30.53 -0.86 -7.45
N GLY A 185 -31.79 -0.46 -7.45
CA GLY A 185 -32.21 0.88 -7.02
C GLY A 185 -31.97 1.13 -5.52
N ASN A 186 -32.17 0.12 -4.68
CA ASN A 186 -31.88 0.19 -3.26
C ASN A 186 -30.37 0.31 -2.98
N ILE A 187 -29.55 -0.45 -3.71
CA ILE A 187 -28.08 -0.36 -3.63
C ILE A 187 -27.62 1.06 -3.98
N ASP A 188 -28.13 1.64 -5.08
CA ASP A 188 -27.81 3.02 -5.47
C ASP A 188 -28.20 4.04 -4.39
N ASN A 189 -29.42 3.92 -3.86
CA ASN A 189 -29.89 4.79 -2.77
C ASN A 189 -29.02 4.66 -1.52
N PHE A 190 -28.62 3.44 -1.15
CA PHE A 190 -27.78 3.18 0.01
C PHE A 190 -26.37 3.77 -0.19
N MET A 191 -25.72 3.50 -1.33
CA MET A 191 -24.41 4.07 -1.66
C MET A 191 -24.45 5.60 -1.70
N SER A 192 -25.51 6.17 -2.29
CA SER A 192 -25.71 7.63 -2.34
C SER A 192 -25.87 8.26 -0.96
N LYS A 193 -26.57 7.58 -0.03
CA LYS A 193 -26.70 8.03 1.37
C LYS A 193 -25.37 7.93 2.12
N LEU A 194 -24.61 6.86 1.95
CA LEU A 194 -23.29 6.69 2.53
C LEU A 194 -22.33 7.79 2.05
N ALA A 195 -22.26 8.02 0.73
CA ALA A 195 -21.43 9.06 0.15
C ALA A 195 -21.79 10.45 0.69
N LYS A 196 -23.10 10.77 0.75
CA LYS A 196 -23.58 12.03 1.33
C LYS A 196 -23.25 12.15 2.82
N ALA A 197 -23.30 11.07 3.59
CA ALA A 197 -22.97 11.08 5.01
C ALA A 197 -21.47 11.30 5.25
N ALA A 198 -20.60 10.70 4.43
CA ALA A 198 -19.15 10.83 4.57
C ALA A 198 -18.63 12.21 4.16
N HIS A 199 -19.08 12.73 3.01
CA HIS A 199 -18.47 13.91 2.38
C HIS A 199 -19.43 15.10 2.24
N GLY A 200 -20.70 14.97 2.61
CA GLY A 200 -21.73 15.95 2.27
C GLY A 200 -22.13 15.89 0.79
N LYS A 201 -23.26 16.54 0.44
CA LYS A 201 -23.86 16.42 -0.91
C LYS A 201 -22.92 16.91 -2.02
N GLU A 202 -22.29 18.07 -1.85
CA GLU A 202 -21.52 18.70 -2.91
C GLU A 202 -20.20 17.97 -3.20
N ASN A 203 -19.46 17.54 -2.17
CA ASN A 203 -18.22 16.78 -2.37
C ASN A 203 -18.49 15.36 -2.86
N ALA A 204 -19.54 14.70 -2.35
CA ALA A 204 -19.91 13.37 -2.83
C ALA A 204 -20.23 13.36 -4.33
N LEU A 205 -20.77 14.45 -4.89
CA LEU A 205 -20.99 14.59 -6.34
C LEU A 205 -19.68 14.78 -7.13
N LYS A 206 -18.66 15.40 -6.52
CA LYS A 206 -17.34 15.63 -7.15
C LYS A 206 -16.48 14.37 -7.19
N ASP A 207 -16.45 13.59 -6.09
CA ASP A 207 -15.72 12.31 -6.04
C ASP A 207 -16.54 11.22 -5.32
N LYS A 208 -17.45 10.60 -6.07
CA LYS A 208 -18.33 9.53 -5.58
C LYS A 208 -17.55 8.33 -5.06
N LEU A 209 -16.47 7.95 -5.73
CA LEU A 209 -15.67 6.78 -5.37
C LEU A 209 -14.99 6.99 -4.01
N SER A 210 -14.34 8.13 -3.83
CA SER A 210 -13.69 8.49 -2.57
C SER A 210 -14.71 8.56 -1.43
N ALA A 211 -15.88 9.19 -1.66
CA ALA A 211 -16.93 9.30 -0.67
C ALA A 211 -17.49 7.95 -0.20
N VAL A 212 -17.70 7.01 -1.14
CA VAL A 212 -18.16 5.65 -0.81
C VAL A 212 -17.04 4.86 -0.11
N ASN A 213 -15.80 4.95 -0.59
CA ASN A 213 -14.67 4.27 0.04
C ASN A 213 -14.44 4.74 1.48
N ASP A 214 -14.50 6.04 1.75
CA ASP A 214 -14.36 6.58 3.09
C ASP A 214 -15.50 6.14 4.01
N ALA A 215 -16.72 5.98 3.47
CA ALA A 215 -17.86 5.47 4.23
C ALA A 215 -17.77 3.97 4.53
N LEU A 216 -17.27 3.16 3.58
CA LEU A 216 -17.16 1.71 3.72
C LEU A 216 -15.88 1.27 4.46
N SER A 217 -14.82 2.08 4.46
CA SER A 217 -13.54 1.73 5.08
C SER A 217 -13.65 1.37 6.56
N PRO A 218 -14.41 2.11 7.41
CA PRO A 218 -14.62 1.73 8.80
C PRO A 218 -15.33 0.38 8.95
N VAL A 219 -16.31 0.09 8.08
CA VAL A 219 -17.05 -1.18 8.09
C VAL A 219 -16.13 -2.33 7.68
N LEU A 220 -15.31 -2.13 6.65
CA LEU A 220 -14.31 -3.13 6.24
C LEU A 220 -13.27 -3.36 7.34
N HIS A 221 -12.79 -2.28 7.98
CA HIS A 221 -11.84 -2.38 9.08
C HIS A 221 -12.40 -3.17 10.26
N ASP A 222 -13.66 -2.90 10.61
CA ASP A 222 -14.40 -3.67 11.63
C ASP A 222 -14.44 -5.15 11.28
N LYS A 223 -14.84 -5.52 10.05
CA LYS A 223 -14.83 -6.93 9.61
C LYS A 223 -13.44 -7.55 9.68
N ILE A 224 -12.40 -6.85 9.23
CA ILE A 224 -11.00 -7.34 9.32
C ILE A 224 -10.61 -7.58 10.78
N SER A 225 -10.98 -6.68 11.69
CA SER A 225 -10.66 -6.81 13.12
C SER A 225 -11.37 -8.00 13.80
N HIS A 226 -12.60 -8.31 13.39
CA HIS A 226 -13.38 -9.44 13.91
C HIS A 226 -12.99 -10.80 13.34
N ILE A 227 -12.35 -10.83 12.16
CA ILE A 227 -11.82 -12.09 11.59
C ILE A 227 -10.70 -12.69 12.46
N CYS A 228 -10.03 -11.87 13.27
CA CYS A 228 -9.01 -12.33 14.21
C CYS A 228 -9.61 -13.06 15.43
N SER A 229 -10.90 -12.91 15.74
CA SER A 229 -11.48 -13.42 16.99
C SER A 229 -12.24 -14.74 16.90
N GLU A 230 -12.75 -15.13 15.72
CA GLU A 230 -13.83 -16.14 15.68
C GLU A 230 -13.45 -17.57 15.28
N THR A 231 -12.38 -17.85 14.50
CA THR A 231 -12.24 -19.23 13.94
C THR A 231 -10.84 -19.74 13.54
N ALA A 232 -9.73 -19.09 13.91
CA ALA A 232 -8.40 -19.62 13.55
C ALA A 232 -7.51 -19.86 14.77
N PRO A 233 -6.83 -21.02 14.87
CA PRO A 233 -5.79 -21.18 15.86
C PRO A 233 -4.70 -20.16 15.56
N ASN A 234 -4.40 -19.30 16.55
CA ASN A 234 -3.26 -18.39 16.55
C ASN A 234 -1.93 -19.08 16.23
N ALA A 235 -1.87 -20.42 16.28
CA ALA A 235 -0.69 -21.24 16.02
C ALA A 235 0.11 -20.84 14.77
N LEU A 236 -0.54 -20.58 13.62
CA LEU A 236 0.20 -20.15 12.42
C LEU A 236 0.90 -18.79 12.62
N TRP A 237 0.22 -17.86 13.28
CA TRP A 237 0.77 -16.53 13.58
C TRP A 237 1.80 -16.56 14.71
N ASP A 238 1.63 -17.46 15.68
CA ASP A 238 2.61 -17.73 16.74
C ASP A 238 3.91 -18.30 16.15
N GLU A 239 3.81 -19.20 15.16
CA GLU A 239 4.95 -19.73 14.41
C GLU A 239 5.58 -18.70 13.47
N ALA A 240 4.78 -17.79 12.90
CA ALA A 240 5.25 -16.75 11.99
C ALA A 240 5.97 -15.61 12.72
N VAL A 241 5.42 -15.13 13.84
CA VAL A 241 5.82 -13.89 14.53
C VAL A 241 6.52 -14.21 15.84
N THR A 242 7.66 -14.89 15.76
CA THR A 242 8.41 -15.39 16.93
C THR A 242 9.37 -14.37 17.55
N LYS A 243 9.66 -13.26 16.86
CA LYS A 243 10.73 -12.32 17.23
C LYS A 243 10.24 -11.06 17.96
N ILE A 244 9.05 -11.07 18.55
CA ILE A 244 8.47 -9.88 19.22
C ILE A 244 9.42 -9.33 20.31
N ASP A 245 10.02 -10.22 21.10
CA ASP A 245 10.91 -9.85 22.20
C ASP A 245 12.39 -9.69 21.78
N ASP A 246 12.76 -10.15 20.57
CA ASP A 246 14.14 -10.12 20.03
C ASP A 246 14.14 -9.57 18.60
N THR A 247 13.70 -8.32 18.48
CA THR A 247 13.64 -7.62 17.19
C THR A 247 15.00 -7.04 16.83
N THR A 248 15.46 -7.33 15.60
CA THR A 248 16.57 -6.57 15.01
C THR A 248 16.05 -5.21 14.55
N PRO A 249 16.71 -4.08 14.89
CA PRO A 249 16.29 -2.77 14.41
C PRO A 249 16.28 -2.73 12.88
N LEU A 250 15.20 -2.21 12.31
CA LEU A 250 15.14 -1.92 10.88
C LEU A 250 16.14 -0.82 10.54
N THR A 251 16.68 -0.86 9.32
CA THR A 251 17.41 0.28 8.77
C THR A 251 16.48 1.49 8.64
N ASP A 252 17.04 2.70 8.68
CA ASP A 252 16.25 3.93 8.55
C ASP A 252 15.44 3.99 7.26
N THR A 253 16.00 3.46 6.15
CA THR A 253 15.33 3.40 4.86
C THR A 253 14.13 2.45 4.91
N GLN A 254 14.30 1.25 5.50
CA GLN A 254 13.19 0.29 5.67
C GLN A 254 12.08 0.85 6.56
N ALA A 255 12.44 1.39 7.74
CA ALA A 255 11.49 2.05 8.63
C ALA A 255 10.82 3.24 7.94
N GLY A 256 11.59 4.02 7.18
CA GLY A 256 11.15 5.16 6.41
C GLY A 256 10.06 4.82 5.39
N ARG A 257 10.24 3.73 4.64
CA ARG A 257 9.27 3.26 3.64
C ARG A 257 7.98 2.78 4.28
N ILE A 258 8.08 2.02 5.38
CA ILE A 258 6.92 1.53 6.12
C ILE A 258 6.13 2.71 6.70
N ASN A 259 6.81 3.65 7.37
CA ASN A 259 6.18 4.85 7.91
C ASN A 259 5.52 5.70 6.83
N LEU A 260 6.15 5.82 5.64
CA LEU A 260 5.56 6.51 4.50
C LEU A 260 4.25 5.84 4.10
N ALA A 261 4.24 4.52 3.90
CA ALA A 261 3.03 3.78 3.55
C ALA A 261 1.92 3.91 4.61
N LEU A 262 2.29 3.88 5.89
CA LEU A 262 1.37 3.96 7.03
C LEU A 262 0.77 5.35 7.23
N HIS A 263 1.52 6.42 6.95
CA HIS A 263 1.15 7.76 7.40
C HIS A 263 0.99 8.80 6.30
N ILE A 264 1.54 8.58 5.10
CA ILE A 264 1.51 9.54 4.00
C ILE A 264 0.91 8.88 2.75
N SER A 265 0.09 9.62 2.01
CA SER A 265 -0.30 9.28 0.65
C SER A 265 0.46 10.15 -0.33
N LYS A 266 1.10 9.52 -1.32
CA LYS A 266 1.77 10.21 -2.45
C LYS A 266 0.88 10.36 -3.68
N HIS A 267 -0.33 9.80 -3.66
CA HIS A 267 -1.33 10.02 -4.70
C HIS A 267 -1.95 11.41 -4.54
N THR A 268 -1.43 12.38 -5.29
CA THR A 268 -1.78 13.80 -5.17
C THR A 268 -2.71 14.29 -6.28
N GLU A 269 -3.04 13.48 -7.29
CA GLU A 269 -3.76 13.93 -8.50
C GLU A 269 -5.13 14.55 -8.18
N LYS A 270 -5.77 14.07 -7.11
CA LYS A 270 -7.07 14.54 -6.65
C LYS A 270 -7.02 15.37 -5.37
N VAL A 271 -5.85 15.55 -4.76
CA VAL A 271 -5.70 16.28 -3.50
C VAL A 271 -5.62 17.77 -3.80
N LEU A 272 -6.50 18.56 -3.19
CA LEU A 272 -6.47 20.02 -3.26
C LEU A 272 -5.52 20.60 -2.19
N PRO A 273 -4.87 21.75 -2.44
CA PRO A 273 -4.07 22.42 -1.41
C PRO A 273 -4.86 22.78 -0.16
N SER A 274 -6.17 23.00 -0.28
CA SER A 274 -7.07 23.24 0.85
C SER A 274 -7.47 21.99 1.64
N ASP A 275 -7.21 20.79 1.12
CA ASP A 275 -7.66 19.55 1.74
C ASP A 275 -6.95 19.31 3.07
N ARG A 276 -7.70 18.77 4.03
CA ARG A 276 -7.15 18.43 5.34
C ARG A 276 -5.99 17.44 5.21
N GLY A 277 -4.85 17.83 5.79
CA GLY A 277 -3.62 17.04 5.79
C GLY A 277 -2.83 17.10 4.50
N ALA A 278 -3.21 17.92 3.50
CA ALA A 278 -2.36 18.16 2.34
C ALA A 278 -0.99 18.70 2.77
N ILE A 279 0.09 18.23 2.15
CA ILE A 279 1.44 18.76 2.33
C ILE A 279 1.67 19.69 1.16
N VAL A 280 1.45 20.98 1.37
CA VAL A 280 1.55 22.02 0.35
C VAL A 280 2.97 22.55 0.33
N LEU A 281 3.63 22.54 -0.83
CA LEU A 281 4.96 23.16 -0.95
C LEU A 281 4.84 24.68 -0.82
N LEU A 282 5.74 25.29 -0.06
CA LEU A 282 5.81 26.74 0.04
C LEU A 282 6.26 27.32 -1.31
N PRO A 283 5.54 28.31 -1.88
CA PRO A 283 5.96 28.96 -3.11
C PRO A 283 7.38 29.54 -3.02
N GLU A 284 8.18 29.43 -4.09
CA GLU A 284 9.58 29.86 -4.07
C GLU A 284 9.74 31.34 -3.72
N ASN A 285 8.82 32.20 -4.17
CA ASN A 285 8.82 33.62 -3.85
C ASN A 285 8.66 33.91 -2.34
N TRP A 286 7.99 33.03 -1.59
CA TRP A 286 7.84 33.14 -0.13
C TRP A 286 9.07 32.65 0.63
N THR A 287 10.04 32.04 -0.05
CA THR A 287 11.29 31.57 0.59
C THR A 287 12.39 32.64 0.64
N THR A 288 12.13 33.82 0.05
CA THR A 288 12.97 35.02 0.18
C THR A 288 12.80 35.64 1.57
N GLU A 289 13.85 36.19 2.19
CA GLU A 289 13.78 36.70 3.57
C GLU A 289 12.70 37.78 3.76
N ASP A 290 12.57 38.71 2.80
CA ASP A 290 11.60 39.80 2.91
C ASP A 290 10.15 39.31 2.91
N GLU A 291 9.79 38.41 1.99
CA GLU A 291 8.43 37.84 1.96
C GLU A 291 8.21 36.85 3.11
N PHE A 292 9.23 36.07 3.48
CA PHE A 292 9.15 35.15 4.61
C PHE A 292 8.88 35.90 5.92
N ARG A 293 9.65 36.96 6.21
CA ARG A 293 9.45 37.84 7.37
C ARG A 293 8.08 38.49 7.36
N LYS A 294 7.59 38.92 6.19
CA LYS A 294 6.24 39.51 6.04
C LYS A 294 5.12 38.51 6.34
N LYS A 295 5.31 37.23 6.03
CA LYS A 295 4.31 36.17 6.25
C LYS A 295 4.35 35.58 7.65
N PHE A 296 5.54 35.41 8.22
CA PHE A 296 5.76 34.66 9.47
C PHE A 296 6.28 35.50 10.63
N SER A 297 6.54 36.80 10.41
CA SER A 297 7.07 37.73 11.43
C SER A 297 8.37 37.25 12.07
N SER A 298 9.20 36.50 11.33
CA SER A 298 10.48 35.95 11.79
C SER A 298 11.42 35.80 10.61
N GLU A 299 12.72 35.93 10.85
CA GLU A 299 13.75 35.65 9.85
C GLU A 299 13.83 34.12 9.63
N LYS A 300 14.17 33.70 8.41
CA LYS A 300 14.21 32.27 8.06
C LYS A 300 15.21 31.49 8.90
N SER A 301 16.35 32.11 9.23
CA SER A 301 17.38 31.55 10.11
C SER A 301 16.86 31.22 11.52
N ASP A 302 16.05 32.10 12.10
CA ASP A 302 15.46 31.92 13.43
C ASP A 302 14.45 30.77 13.41
N VAL A 303 13.61 30.72 12.37
CA VAL A 303 12.65 29.63 12.19
C VAL A 303 13.38 28.29 12.00
N LEU A 304 14.45 28.25 11.20
CA LEU A 304 15.28 27.06 11.06
C LEU A 304 15.91 26.62 12.39
N ALA A 305 16.32 27.56 13.24
CA ALA A 305 16.82 27.27 14.58
C ALA A 305 15.72 26.68 15.50
N GLU A 306 14.45 27.08 15.33
CA GLU A 306 13.31 26.43 16.02
C GLU A 306 13.09 25.00 15.52
N PHE A 307 13.20 24.76 14.21
CA PHE A 307 13.22 23.41 13.62
C PHE A 307 14.50 22.63 13.94
N LYS A 308 15.45 23.25 14.67
CA LYS A 308 16.77 22.70 15.02
C LYS A 308 17.54 22.21 13.79
N VAL A 309 17.43 22.95 12.69
CA VAL A 309 18.21 22.73 11.48
C VAL A 309 19.54 23.44 11.67
N THR A 310 20.63 22.68 11.76
CA THR A 310 22.00 23.23 11.90
C THR A 310 22.64 23.58 10.57
N ALA A 311 22.11 23.01 9.49
CA ALA A 311 22.67 23.00 8.15
C ALA A 311 21.51 23.25 7.16
N PRO A 312 21.30 24.49 6.67
CA PRO A 312 20.16 24.85 5.83
C PRO A 312 20.01 23.97 4.58
N GLU A 313 21.11 23.47 4.03
CA GLU A 313 21.17 22.53 2.89
C GLU A 313 20.54 21.16 3.16
N THR A 314 20.26 20.84 4.43
CA THR A 314 19.52 19.64 4.81
C THR A 314 18.02 19.78 4.60
N VAL A 315 17.51 21.02 4.44
CA VAL A 315 16.10 21.27 4.14
C VAL A 315 15.85 20.93 2.67
N LEU A 316 14.98 19.95 2.46
CA LEU A 316 14.52 19.55 1.14
C LEU A 316 13.42 20.49 0.66
N HIS A 317 12.43 20.73 1.52
CA HIS A 317 11.28 21.57 1.19
C HIS A 317 10.77 22.35 2.40
N TRP A 318 10.35 23.59 2.17
CA TRP A 318 9.42 24.29 3.04
C TRP A 318 8.00 23.87 2.69
N ILE A 319 7.18 23.62 3.70
CA ILE A 319 5.82 23.12 3.51
C ILE A 319 4.81 23.88 4.38
N MET A 320 3.56 23.81 3.98
CA MET A 320 2.41 24.20 4.78
C MET A 320 1.45 23.02 4.88
N VAL A 321 0.88 22.82 6.06
CA VAL A 321 -0.10 21.76 6.31
C VAL A 321 -1.43 22.39 6.74
N PRO A 322 -2.52 22.24 5.94
CA PRO A 322 -3.85 22.63 6.35
C PRO A 322 -4.38 21.71 7.45
N CYS A 323 -4.63 22.29 8.63
CA CYS A 323 -5.11 21.55 9.80
C CYS A 323 -6.52 22.02 10.18
N GLN A 324 -7.53 21.52 9.47
CA GLN A 324 -8.94 21.76 9.81
C GLN A 324 -9.50 20.67 10.71
N ALA A 325 -10.59 20.97 11.42
CA ALA A 325 -11.41 19.94 12.05
C ALA A 325 -11.99 19.01 10.97
N ALA A 326 -12.05 17.71 11.26
CA ALA A 326 -12.53 16.71 10.31
C ALA A 326 -13.97 16.99 9.85
N CYS A 327 -14.84 17.43 10.77
CA CYS A 327 -16.23 17.78 10.47
C CYS A 327 -16.35 19.02 9.58
N ASP A 328 -15.51 20.05 9.79
CA ASP A 328 -15.55 21.29 8.99
C ASP A 328 -15.12 21.03 7.55
N HIS A 329 -14.08 20.22 7.37
CA HIS A 329 -13.62 19.76 6.06
C HIS A 329 -14.72 18.96 5.34
N ALA A 330 -15.35 18.01 6.04
CA ALA A 330 -16.43 17.19 5.49
C ALA A 330 -17.66 18.02 5.08
N GLN A 331 -17.99 19.09 5.81
CA GLN A 331 -19.19 19.90 5.58
C GLN A 331 -18.98 21.12 4.66
N GLN A 332 -17.74 21.40 4.22
CA GLN A 332 -17.38 22.63 3.51
C GLN A 332 -17.86 23.91 4.23
N ASN A 333 -17.68 23.96 5.54
CA ASN A 333 -18.04 25.15 6.31
C ASN A 333 -17.29 26.37 5.76
N LYS A 334 -18.03 27.46 5.53
CA LYS A 334 -17.45 28.70 5.00
C LYS A 334 -16.50 29.30 6.03
N GLY A 335 -15.25 29.55 5.62
CA GLY A 335 -14.25 30.13 6.49
C GLY A 335 -12.85 30.10 5.88
N THR A 336 -11.90 30.64 6.63
CA THR A 336 -10.47 30.57 6.31
C THR A 336 -9.87 29.26 6.82
N ILE A 337 -8.83 28.79 6.13
CA ILE A 337 -8.14 27.55 6.39
C ILE A 337 -6.85 27.84 7.15
N PRO A 338 -6.69 27.32 8.38
CA PRO A 338 -5.43 27.45 9.11
C PRO A 338 -4.37 26.53 8.49
N LEU A 339 -3.26 27.13 8.09
CA LEU A 339 -2.09 26.51 7.49
C LEU A 339 -0.91 26.65 8.47
N TYR A 340 -0.25 25.54 8.76
CA TYR A 340 0.89 25.51 9.68
C TYR A 340 2.18 25.29 8.91
N LEU A 341 3.18 26.12 9.17
CA LEU A 341 4.48 26.03 8.53
C LEU A 341 5.24 24.79 9.01
N GLY A 342 5.92 24.16 8.07
CA GLY A 342 6.76 23.01 8.32
C GLY A 342 7.96 22.94 7.40
N VAL A 343 8.80 21.94 7.64
CA VAL A 343 9.95 21.59 6.80
C VAL A 343 10.03 20.09 6.59
N ILE A 344 10.39 19.71 5.37
CA ILE A 344 10.89 18.37 5.04
C ILE A 344 12.41 18.48 5.02
N ARG A 345 13.11 17.67 5.82
CA ARG A 345 14.58 17.72 5.89
C ARG A 345 15.21 16.33 5.93
N LYS A 346 16.40 16.20 5.38
CA LYS A 346 17.22 14.99 5.43
C LYS A 346 17.49 14.58 6.88
N LYS A 347 17.57 13.27 7.12
CA LYS A 347 17.98 12.72 8.41
C LYS A 347 19.45 13.03 8.64
N THR A 348 19.74 13.67 9.76
CA THR A 348 21.10 13.88 10.28
C THR A 348 21.34 13.00 11.50
N SER A 349 22.61 12.76 11.85
CA SER A 349 23.04 11.85 12.93
C SER A 349 22.54 12.22 14.34
N LYS A 350 22.04 13.44 14.56
CA LYS A 350 21.42 13.87 15.81
C LYS A 350 20.00 14.35 15.56
N LEU A 351 19.01 13.64 16.12
CA LEU A 351 17.68 14.16 16.40
C LEU A 351 17.76 14.93 17.73
N PRO A 352 17.49 16.24 17.76
CA PRO A 352 17.48 16.98 19.01
C PRO A 352 16.39 16.42 19.94
N SER A 353 16.79 16.13 21.17
CA SER A 353 15.94 15.54 22.22
C SER A 353 14.75 16.41 22.63
N SER A 354 14.66 17.65 22.13
CA SER A 354 13.65 18.66 22.46
C SER A 354 12.82 19.13 21.27
N LEU A 355 12.76 18.37 20.16
CA LEU A 355 11.82 18.71 19.08
C LEU A 355 10.38 18.59 19.57
N TYR A 356 9.76 19.74 19.87
CA TYR A 356 8.35 19.90 20.21
C TYR A 356 7.41 19.69 19.01
N ILE A 357 7.90 19.07 17.95
CA ILE A 357 7.25 19.10 16.64
C ILE A 357 6.26 17.95 16.45
N TRP A 358 6.35 16.94 17.31
CA TRP A 358 5.33 15.92 17.50
C TRP A 358 5.34 15.54 18.99
N PRO A 359 4.19 15.43 19.67
CA PRO A 359 4.17 15.23 21.12
C PRO A 359 4.67 13.85 21.56
N ASN A 360 4.92 12.91 20.62
CA ASN A 360 5.48 11.61 20.92
C ASN A 360 6.87 11.46 20.29
N LYS A 361 7.84 11.10 21.12
CA LYS A 361 9.11 10.53 20.66
C LYS A 361 8.89 9.07 20.28
N PRO A 362 9.44 8.59 19.16
CA PRO A 362 10.21 9.32 18.13
C PRO A 362 9.33 9.81 16.96
N VAL A 363 9.74 10.92 16.32
CA VAL A 363 9.17 11.41 15.06
C VAL A 363 9.40 10.36 13.97
N PRO A 364 8.37 9.96 13.19
CA PRO A 364 8.57 9.00 12.12
C PRO A 364 9.60 9.48 11.10
N ILE A 365 10.54 8.59 10.77
CA ILE A 365 11.44 8.75 9.60
C ILE A 365 10.64 8.34 8.37
N PHE A 366 10.91 8.96 7.22
CA PHE A 366 10.29 8.64 5.94
C PHE A 366 11.36 8.41 4.86
N SER A 367 11.05 7.59 3.85
CA SER A 367 11.91 7.40 2.67
C SER A 367 11.04 7.04 1.46
N ASP A 368 11.27 7.70 0.32
CA ASP A 368 10.56 7.45 -0.95
C ASP A 368 11.19 6.28 -1.73
N SER A 369 12.50 6.06 -1.59
CA SER A 369 13.27 5.01 -2.28
C SER A 369 14.51 4.64 -1.44
N ASP A 370 15.57 4.12 -2.06
CA ASP A 370 16.92 4.01 -1.48
C ASP A 370 17.62 5.37 -1.29
N ASP A 371 16.93 6.47 -1.61
CA ASP A 371 17.32 7.84 -1.29
C ASP A 371 17.51 8.07 0.21
N GLN A 372 18.13 9.21 0.56
CA GLN A 372 18.38 9.55 1.95
C GLN A 372 17.07 9.74 2.75
N PRO A 373 16.90 9.03 3.89
CA PRO A 373 15.74 9.20 4.75
C PRO A 373 15.56 10.64 5.21
N TYR A 374 14.31 11.04 5.45
CA TYR A 374 13.96 12.41 5.84
C TYR A 374 12.91 12.43 6.95
N TYR A 375 12.71 13.61 7.52
CA TYR A 375 11.69 13.90 8.51
C TYR A 375 10.73 14.98 7.99
N ILE A 376 9.50 14.95 8.49
CA ILE A 376 8.49 15.98 8.26
C ILE A 376 8.19 16.65 9.61
N PHE A 377 8.39 17.96 9.64
CA PHE A 377 8.25 18.78 10.85
C PHE A 377 7.22 19.88 10.61
N VAL A 378 6.30 20.10 11.56
CA VAL A 378 5.28 21.17 11.50
C VAL A 378 5.27 21.92 12.83
N ASN A 379 5.51 23.23 12.81
CA ASN A 379 5.58 24.02 14.04
C ASN A 379 4.28 24.80 14.27
N PRO A 380 3.53 24.51 15.35
CA PRO A 380 2.26 25.19 15.65
C PRO A 380 2.37 26.70 15.83
N ARG A 381 3.56 27.24 16.11
CA ARG A 381 3.79 28.70 16.30
C ARG A 381 3.57 29.50 15.03
N TYR A 382 3.92 28.92 13.89
CA TYR A 382 3.90 29.60 12.60
C TYR A 382 2.64 29.20 11.85
N MET A 383 1.56 29.92 12.13
CA MET A 383 0.25 29.71 11.53
C MET A 383 -0.15 30.91 10.69
N LEU A 384 -0.72 30.62 9.52
CA LEU A 384 -1.36 31.59 8.66
C LEU A 384 -2.74 31.08 8.26
N SER A 385 -3.63 32.00 7.91
CA SER A 385 -5.00 31.67 7.55
C SER A 385 -5.30 32.17 6.14
N MET A 386 -5.81 31.30 5.27
CA MET A 386 -6.08 31.63 3.87
C MET A 386 -7.49 31.22 3.45
N CYS A 387 -8.07 31.94 2.50
CA CYS A 387 -9.34 31.53 1.91
C CYS A 387 -9.14 30.29 1.03
N LYS A 388 -10.12 29.38 1.04
CA LYS A 388 -10.11 28.18 0.19
C LYS A 388 -9.90 28.52 -1.29
N LYS A 389 -10.57 29.58 -1.76
CA LYS A 389 -10.50 30.02 -3.15
C LYS A 389 -9.06 30.35 -3.57
N ASP A 390 -8.31 31.04 -2.71
CA ASP A 390 -6.94 31.47 -3.01
C ASP A 390 -5.96 30.29 -3.00
N LEU A 391 -6.20 29.30 -2.13
CA LEU A 391 -5.40 28.06 -2.06
C LEU A 391 -5.60 27.15 -3.27
N ASP A 392 -6.85 27.02 -3.71
CA ASP A 392 -7.22 26.11 -4.79
C ASP A 392 -7.19 26.80 -6.17
N GLU A 393 -6.80 28.08 -6.22
CA GLU A 393 -6.80 28.86 -7.45
C GLU A 393 -5.87 28.27 -8.50
N ILE A 394 -6.39 28.16 -9.71
CA ILE A 394 -5.67 27.73 -10.91
C ILE A 394 -5.36 29.00 -11.68
N SER A 395 -4.08 29.25 -11.95
CA SER A 395 -3.63 30.39 -12.75
C SER A 395 -4.06 30.25 -14.22
N ASP A 396 -3.99 31.35 -14.98
CA ASP A 396 -4.36 31.38 -16.41
C ASP A 396 -3.58 30.38 -17.28
N THR A 397 -2.45 29.86 -16.80
CA THR A 397 -1.65 28.81 -17.46
C THR A 397 -2.13 27.38 -17.13
N ASN A 398 -3.26 27.26 -16.43
CA ASN A 398 -3.83 25.99 -15.95
C ASN A 398 -2.93 25.27 -14.92
N VAL A 399 -2.02 26.00 -14.28
CA VAL A 399 -1.16 25.52 -13.19
C VAL A 399 -1.69 26.03 -11.86
N ARG A 400 -1.88 25.13 -10.89
CA ARG A 400 -2.23 25.54 -9.52
C ARG A 400 -1.13 26.41 -8.94
N THR A 401 -1.51 27.51 -8.29
CA THR A 401 -0.57 28.39 -7.58
C THR A 401 0.19 27.64 -6.48
N TYR A 402 -0.44 26.62 -5.90
CA TYR A 402 0.12 25.77 -4.86
C TYR A 402 0.20 24.30 -5.29
N SER A 403 1.38 23.72 -5.19
CA SER A 403 1.63 22.31 -5.48
C SER A 403 1.56 21.44 -4.21
N VAL A 404 0.95 20.26 -4.32
CA VAL A 404 0.83 19.29 -3.22
C VAL A 404 1.90 18.21 -3.38
N TRP A 405 2.73 18.01 -2.35
CA TRP A 405 3.75 16.97 -2.29
C TRP A 405 3.21 15.61 -1.85
N GLY A 406 2.18 15.62 -1.00
CA GLY A 406 1.54 14.42 -0.46
C GLY A 406 0.38 14.78 0.46
N ARG A 407 -0.20 13.78 1.13
CA ARG A 407 -1.25 13.98 2.13
C ARG A 407 -0.99 13.14 3.37
N ILE A 408 -1.00 13.78 4.54
CA ILE A 408 -0.96 13.13 5.85
C ILE A 408 -2.27 12.38 6.08
N ARG A 409 -2.18 11.09 6.42
CA ARG A 409 -3.32 10.23 6.73
C ARG A 409 -3.92 10.57 8.10
N ASN A 410 -5.18 10.22 8.29
CA ASN A 410 -6.00 10.65 9.43
C ASN A 410 -5.34 10.40 10.79
N GLN A 411 -4.77 9.22 11.06
CA GLN A 411 -4.16 8.92 12.36
C GLN A 411 -3.08 9.97 12.75
N LEU A 412 -2.16 10.26 11.84
CA LEU A 412 -1.10 11.22 12.06
C LEU A 412 -1.64 12.67 12.04
N MET A 413 -2.66 12.93 11.22
CA MET A 413 -3.33 14.22 11.14
C MET A 413 -4.12 14.57 12.41
N ASP A 414 -4.81 13.60 13.02
CA ASP A 414 -5.58 13.78 14.25
C ASP A 414 -4.65 14.04 15.43
N HIS A 415 -3.50 13.36 15.45
CA HIS A 415 -2.44 13.62 16.43
C HIS A 415 -1.85 15.02 16.28
N LEU A 416 -1.55 15.46 15.05
CA LEU A 416 -1.11 16.84 14.77
C LEU A 416 -2.16 17.87 15.21
N GLY A 417 -3.44 17.63 14.89
CA GLY A 417 -4.54 18.50 15.29
C GLY A 417 -4.68 18.62 16.80
N SER A 418 -4.60 17.49 17.52
CA SER A 418 -4.61 17.45 18.99
C SER A 418 -3.42 18.22 19.59
N HIS A 419 -2.23 18.06 19.00
CA HIS A 419 -1.03 18.78 19.44
C HIS A 419 -1.17 20.30 19.28
N ILE A 420 -1.63 20.75 18.11
CA ILE A 420 -1.86 22.16 17.81
C ILE A 420 -2.86 22.76 18.80
N HIS A 421 -3.97 22.05 19.07
CA HIS A 421 -4.98 22.52 20.01
C HIS A 421 -4.42 22.63 21.44
N THR A 422 -3.69 21.61 21.90
CA THR A 422 -3.05 21.60 23.22
C THR A 422 -2.00 22.71 23.34
N TYR A 423 -1.24 22.96 22.27
CA TYR A 423 -0.25 24.05 22.23
C TYR A 423 -0.92 25.41 22.43
N GLY A 424 -2.04 25.66 21.76
CA GLY A 424 -2.82 26.90 21.92
C GLY A 424 -3.45 27.09 23.31
N GLN A 425 -3.60 26.01 24.08
CA GLN A 425 -4.17 26.03 25.45
C GLN A 425 -3.12 26.12 26.56
N ARG A 426 -1.82 26.21 26.25
CA ARG A 426 -0.77 26.30 27.28
C ARG A 426 -0.93 27.57 28.10
N LEU A 427 -1.32 27.40 29.36
CA LEU A 427 -1.34 28.48 30.34
C LEU A 427 0.10 28.82 30.74
N GLY A 428 0.47 30.09 30.62
CA GLY A 428 1.71 30.60 31.19
C GLY A 428 1.59 30.62 32.72
N ILE A 429 1.94 29.50 33.36
CA ILE A 429 2.03 29.45 34.82
C ILE A 429 3.37 30.05 35.21
N ILE A 430 3.34 31.26 35.75
CA ILE A 430 4.50 31.86 36.41
C ILE A 430 4.58 31.20 37.79
N ASN A 431 5.51 30.26 37.94
CA ASN A 431 5.84 29.67 39.22
C ASN A 431 7.12 30.33 39.76
N LEU A 432 7.08 30.82 40.98
CA LEU A 432 8.20 31.48 41.67
C LEU A 432 8.94 30.54 42.64
N SER A 433 8.67 29.25 42.60
CA SER A 433 9.48 28.25 43.30
C SER A 433 10.62 27.79 42.40
N ASP A 434 11.86 28.08 42.81
CA ASP A 434 13.11 27.55 42.23
C ASP A 434 13.14 26.01 42.16
#